data_AF-A4SZ66-F1
#
_entry.id   AF-A4SZ66-F1
#
_cell.length_a   1.000
_cell.length_b   1.000
_cell.length_c   1.000
_cell.angle_alpha   90.00
_cell.angle_beta   90.00
_cell.angle_gamma   90.00
#
_symmetry.space_group_name_H-M   'P 1'
#
loop_
_entity.id
_entity.type
_entity.pdbx_description
1 polymer ?
#
loop_
_entity_poly.entity_id
_entity_poly.type
_entity_poly.pdbx_seq_one_letter_code
_entity_poly.pdbx_strand_id
1 'polypeptide(L)'
;MKNHSLGKMPTWQRLFTISVFCICSISGISFLLGHEFQISRATLGNRNILIIHGVSAAITLIAFGAILPFHIKAGLKAKKNLISGVFQLILLLVLVITAMLLYYGPEELHEGSELIHWILGLTFFGIFIYHAINRALRK
;
A
#
# COMPACT_ATOMS: atom_id res chain seq x y z
N MET A 1 -9.32 -4.18 35.97
CA MET A 1 -9.17 -4.74 34.61
C MET A 1 -9.34 -3.61 33.61
N LYS A 2 -8.32 -3.29 32.78
CA LYS A 2 -8.46 -2.27 31.73
C LYS A 2 -9.45 -2.79 30.68
N ASN A 3 -10.53 -2.06 30.46
CA ASN A 3 -11.47 -2.31 29.38
C ASN A 3 -10.72 -2.23 28.04
N HIS A 4 -10.28 -3.37 27.50
CA HIS A 4 -9.91 -3.45 26.10
C HIS A 4 -11.19 -3.24 25.29
N SER A 5 -11.43 -2.01 24.83
CA SER A 5 -12.52 -1.74 23.89
C SER A 5 -12.28 -2.63 22.67
N LEU A 6 -13.10 -3.66 22.52
CA LEU A 6 -13.04 -4.62 21.43
C LEU A 6 -13.00 -3.86 20.09
N GLY A 7 -11.85 -3.93 19.39
CA GLY A 7 -11.68 -3.33 18.05
C GLY A 7 -10.75 -2.12 17.93
N LYS A 8 -10.13 -1.61 19.02
CA LYS A 8 -9.07 -0.60 18.89
C LYS A 8 -7.72 -1.27 18.60
N MET A 9 -7.26 -1.16 17.35
CA MET A 9 -5.91 -1.52 16.94
C MET A 9 -4.87 -0.84 17.85
N PRO A 10 -3.88 -1.59 18.39
CA PRO A 10 -2.78 -1.03 19.16
C PRO A 10 -2.04 0.08 18.40
N THR A 11 -1.61 1.12 19.10
CA THR A 11 -0.93 2.27 18.48
C THR A 11 0.33 1.87 17.73
N TRP A 12 1.12 0.94 18.28
CA TRP A 12 2.34 0.45 17.64
C TRP A 12 2.03 -0.25 16.30
N GLN A 13 1.01 -1.11 16.26
CA GLN A 13 0.61 -1.84 15.06
C GLN A 13 0.08 -0.89 13.97
N ARG A 14 -0.66 0.15 14.39
CA ARG A 14 -1.11 1.22 13.50
C ARG A 14 0.07 1.98 12.91
N LEU A 15 0.99 2.45 13.74
CA LEU A 15 2.17 3.20 13.30
C LEU A 15 3.04 2.37 12.38
N PHE A 16 3.31 1.11 12.76
CA PHE A 16 4.05 0.17 11.93
C PHE A 16 3.42 0.00 10.55
N THR A 17 2.11 -0.30 10.51
CA THR A 17 1.38 -0.45 9.24
C THR A 17 1.47 0.81 8.39
N ILE A 18 1.24 1.99 8.97
CA ILE A 18 1.31 3.26 8.23
C ILE A 18 2.70 3.50 7.68
N SER A 19 3.74 3.31 8.50
CA SER A 19 5.12 3.51 8.08
C SER A 19 5.51 2.60 6.92
N VAL A 20 5.18 1.30 6.96
CA VAL A 20 5.57 0.37 5.88
C VAL A 20 4.85 0.67 4.57
N PHE A 21 3.55 1.01 4.61
CA PHE A 21 2.82 1.45 3.43
C PHE A 21 3.39 2.75 2.86
N CYS A 22 3.78 3.71 3.71
CA CYS A 22 4.41 4.95 3.26
C CYS A 22 5.78 4.69 2.63
N ILE A 23 6.63 3.85 3.25
CA ILE A 23 7.95 3.50 2.70
C ILE A 23 7.79 2.82 1.33
N CYS A 24 6.88 1.85 1.22
CA CYS A 24 6.59 1.16 -0.04
C CYS A 24 6.11 2.12 -1.14
N SER A 25 5.19 3.03 -0.80
CA SER A 25 4.63 3.98 -1.75
C SER A 25 5.66 5.03 -2.19
N ILE A 26 6.42 5.59 -1.23
CA ILE A 26 7.43 6.62 -1.51
C ILE A 26 8.59 6.05 -2.33
N SER A 27 9.05 4.83 -2.02
CA SER A 27 10.08 4.17 -2.82
C SER A 27 9.59 3.84 -4.23
N GLY A 28 8.33 3.41 -4.40
CA GLY A 28 7.71 3.25 -5.72
C GLY A 28 7.66 4.56 -6.51
N ILE A 29 7.16 5.64 -5.89
CA ILE A 29 7.13 6.98 -6.51
C ILE A 29 8.54 7.45 -6.89
N SER A 30 9.52 7.22 -6.02
CA SER A 30 10.91 7.57 -6.29
C SER A 30 11.41 6.80 -7.52
N PHE A 31 11.16 5.49 -7.57
CA PHE A 31 11.52 4.68 -8.73
C PHE A 31 10.83 5.17 -10.01
N LEU A 32 9.53 5.49 -9.96
CA LEU A 32 8.77 6.05 -11.10
C LEU A 32 9.46 7.30 -11.66
N LEU A 33 9.74 8.27 -10.79
CA LEU A 33 10.32 9.54 -11.18
C LEU A 33 11.68 9.35 -11.86
N GLY A 34 12.52 8.46 -11.32
CA GLY A 34 13.84 8.24 -11.88
C GLY A 34 13.90 7.27 -13.07
N HIS A 35 13.06 6.24 -13.08
CA HIS A 35 13.05 5.19 -14.10
C HIS A 35 12.25 5.58 -15.32
N GLU A 36 11.03 6.09 -15.14
CA GLU A 36 10.11 6.43 -16.24
C GLU A 36 10.34 7.87 -16.69
N PHE A 37 10.23 8.82 -15.75
CA PHE A 37 10.36 10.25 -16.06
C PHE A 37 11.81 10.74 -16.17
N GLN A 38 12.80 9.88 -15.96
CA GLN A 38 14.24 10.19 -16.02
C GLN A 38 14.71 11.30 -15.05
N ILE A 39 13.90 11.66 -14.04
CA ILE A 39 14.23 12.69 -13.04
C ILE A 39 15.28 12.14 -12.07
N SER A 40 16.47 12.73 -12.04
CA SER A 40 17.56 12.28 -11.15
C SER A 40 17.80 10.76 -11.24
N ARG A 41 17.79 10.20 -12.45
CA ARG A 41 17.85 8.75 -12.75
C ARG A 41 18.88 7.99 -11.92
N ALA A 42 20.10 8.52 -11.77
CA ALA A 42 21.18 7.88 -11.01
C ALA A 42 20.86 7.65 -9.53
N THR A 43 20.00 8.50 -8.96
CA THR A 43 19.61 8.45 -7.54
C THR A 43 18.27 7.77 -7.35
N LEU A 44 17.26 8.17 -8.12
CA LEU A 44 15.86 7.76 -7.91
C LEU A 44 15.50 6.49 -8.68
N GLY A 45 16.02 6.31 -9.89
CA GLY A 45 15.76 5.16 -10.77
C GLY A 45 16.76 4.03 -10.59
N ASN A 46 17.51 4.03 -9.48
CA ASN A 46 18.55 3.02 -9.25
C ASN A 46 17.96 1.73 -8.67
N ARG A 47 18.75 0.65 -8.78
CA ARG A 47 18.37 -0.69 -8.31
C ARG A 47 18.09 -0.74 -6.81
N ASN A 48 18.77 0.07 -6.00
CA ASN A 48 18.57 0.05 -4.54
C ASN A 48 17.18 0.57 -4.15
N ILE A 49 16.66 1.60 -4.84
CA ILE A 49 15.29 2.08 -4.64
C ILE A 49 14.28 0.99 -4.99
N LEU A 50 14.48 0.26 -6.09
CA LEU A 50 13.61 -0.85 -6.47
C LEU A 50 13.65 -2.00 -5.44
N ILE A 51 14.83 -2.33 -4.89
CA ILE A 51 14.97 -3.32 -3.82
C ILE A 51 14.21 -2.87 -2.57
N ILE A 52 14.34 -1.60 -2.15
CA ILE A 52 13.60 -1.05 -1.02
C ILE A 52 12.09 -1.18 -1.26
N HIS A 53 11.61 -0.85 -2.46
CA HIS A 53 10.21 -0.99 -2.84
C HIS A 53 9.75 -2.46 -2.71
N GLY A 54 10.44 -3.41 -3.35
CA GLY A 54 10.08 -4.82 -3.30
C GLY A 54 10.09 -5.41 -1.87
N VAL A 55 11.11 -5.12 -1.07
CA VAL A 55 11.20 -5.59 0.32
C VAL A 55 10.10 -4.97 1.18
N SER A 56 9.88 -3.66 1.07
CA SER A 56 8.82 -2.98 1.83
C SER A 56 7.42 -3.39 1.38
N ALA A 57 7.21 -3.76 0.12
CA ALA A 57 5.97 -4.34 -0.38
C ALA A 57 5.68 -5.69 0.29
N ALA A 58 6.66 -6.58 0.39
CA ALA A 58 6.51 -7.86 1.09
C ALA A 58 6.17 -7.66 2.58
N ILE A 59 6.88 -6.76 3.27
CA ILE A 59 6.59 -6.39 4.66
C ILE A 59 5.18 -5.79 4.79
N THR A 60 4.78 -4.97 3.81
CA THR A 60 3.45 -4.35 3.77
C THR A 60 2.36 -5.41 3.68
N LEU A 61 2.50 -6.44 2.85
CA LEU A 61 1.53 -7.54 2.76
C LEU A 61 1.44 -8.34 4.06
N ILE A 62 2.57 -8.59 4.72
CA ILE A 62 2.59 -9.26 6.03
C ILE A 62 1.88 -8.40 7.09
N ALA A 63 2.24 -7.12 7.18
CA ALA A 63 1.64 -6.16 8.12
C ALA A 63 0.13 -6.06 7.90
N PHE A 64 -0.28 -5.98 6.63
CA PHE A 64 -1.66 -5.91 6.20
C PHE A 64 -2.44 -7.18 6.56
N GLY A 65 -1.91 -8.35 6.23
CA GLY A 65 -2.51 -9.64 6.59
C GLY A 65 -2.71 -9.81 8.10
N ALA A 66 -1.74 -9.36 8.90
CA ALA A 66 -1.83 -9.41 10.36
C ALA A 66 -2.95 -8.53 10.96
N ILE A 67 -3.36 -7.47 10.26
CA ILE A 67 -4.41 -6.55 10.74
C ILE A 67 -5.78 -6.81 10.12
N LEU A 68 -5.82 -7.50 8.97
CA LEU A 68 -6.98 -7.57 8.10
C LEU A 68 -8.26 -8.05 8.78
N PRO A 69 -8.27 -9.18 9.51
CA PRO A 69 -9.51 -9.73 10.08
C PRO A 69 -10.11 -8.79 11.13
N PHE A 70 -9.27 -8.17 11.94
CA PHE A 70 -9.70 -7.26 13.00
C PHE A 70 -10.11 -5.90 12.45
N HIS A 71 -9.37 -5.39 11.45
CA HIS A 71 -9.64 -4.10 10.83
C HIS A 71 -10.96 -4.11 10.06
N ILE A 72 -11.18 -5.11 9.20
CA ILE A 72 -12.44 -5.24 8.43
C ILE A 72 -13.62 -5.45 9.37
N LYS A 73 -13.52 -6.37 10.34
CA LYS A 73 -14.61 -6.65 11.29
C LYS A 73 -15.00 -5.39 12.08
N ALA A 74 -14.01 -4.61 12.52
CA ALA A 74 -14.26 -3.34 13.19
C ALA A 74 -14.92 -2.30 12.27
N GLY A 75 -14.47 -2.18 11.03
CA GLY A 75 -15.04 -1.27 10.03
C GLY A 75 -16.50 -1.59 9.70
N LEU A 76 -16.81 -2.87 9.46
CA LEU A 76 -18.17 -3.36 9.22
C LEU A 76 -19.10 -3.09 10.39
N LYS A 77 -18.66 -3.39 11.62
CA LYS A 77 -19.46 -3.13 12.83
C LYS A 77 -19.72 -1.65 13.02
N ALA A 78 -18.74 -0.79 12.72
CA ALA A 78 -18.87 0.65 12.85
C ALA A 78 -19.64 1.31 11.68
N LYS A 79 -19.84 0.60 10.56
CA LYS A 79 -20.38 1.14 9.29
C LYS A 79 -19.68 2.42 8.83
N LYS A 80 -18.38 2.56 9.10
CA LYS A 80 -17.57 3.75 8.78
C LYS A 80 -16.43 3.38 7.83
N ASN A 81 -16.14 4.27 6.89
CA ASN A 81 -15.02 4.17 5.93
C ASN A 81 -15.02 2.87 5.10
N LEU A 82 -16.20 2.29 4.85
CA LEU A 82 -16.32 1.02 4.11
C LEU A 82 -15.93 1.18 2.65
N ILE A 83 -16.37 2.26 1.99
CA ILE A 83 -16.12 2.49 0.56
C ILE A 83 -14.61 2.64 0.31
N SER A 84 -13.94 3.53 1.04
CA SER A 84 -12.49 3.72 0.89
C SER A 84 -11.72 2.46 1.29
N GLY A 85 -12.16 1.74 2.34
CA GLY A 85 -11.56 0.47 2.72
C GLY A 85 -11.64 -0.59 1.62
N VAL A 86 -12.84 -0.89 1.09
CA VAL A 86 -13.05 -1.89 0.03
C VAL A 86 -12.30 -1.51 -1.24
N PHE A 87 -12.35 -0.23 -1.64
CA PHE A 87 -11.63 0.21 -2.83
C PHE A 87 -10.12 0.02 -2.69
N GLN A 88 -9.55 0.29 -1.51
CA GLN A 88 -8.14 0.00 -1.25
C GLN A 88 -7.81 -1.50 -1.27
N LEU A 89 -8.72 -2.38 -0.83
CA LEU A 89 -8.52 -3.83 -0.95
C LEU A 89 -8.39 -4.26 -2.41
N ILE A 90 -9.29 -3.76 -3.26
CA ILE A 90 -9.29 -4.06 -4.70
C ILE A 90 -8.01 -3.53 -5.34
N LEU A 91 -7.65 -2.28 -5.08
CA LEU A 91 -6.42 -1.69 -5.59
C LEU A 91 -5.18 -2.48 -5.15
N LEU A 92 -5.09 -2.85 -3.86
CA LEU A 92 -3.96 -3.62 -3.34
C LEU A 92 -3.88 -5.01 -4.01
N LEU A 93 -5.02 -5.66 -4.23
CA LEU A 93 -5.06 -6.94 -4.93
C LEU A 93 -4.54 -6.80 -6.37
N VAL A 94 -5.00 -5.79 -7.10
CA VAL A 94 -4.53 -5.55 -8.48
C VAL A 94 -3.05 -5.21 -8.50
N LEU A 95 -2.55 -4.39 -7.57
CA LEU A 95 -1.13 -4.07 -7.44
C LEU A 95 -0.27 -5.31 -7.19
N VAL A 96 -0.73 -6.24 -6.36
CA VAL A 96 -0.05 -7.53 -6.15
C VAL A 96 -0.03 -8.34 -7.45
N ILE A 97 -1.15 -8.41 -8.17
CA ILE A 97 -1.22 -9.15 -9.43
C ILE A 97 -0.27 -8.55 -10.47
N THR A 98 -0.28 -7.23 -10.66
CA THR A 98 0.61 -6.59 -11.63
C THR A 98 2.08 -6.68 -11.22
N ALA A 99 2.41 -6.61 -9.93
CA ALA A 99 3.77 -6.89 -9.46
C ALA A 99 4.21 -8.32 -9.82
N MET A 100 3.34 -9.32 -9.60
CA MET A 100 3.65 -10.70 -9.97
C MET A 100 3.83 -10.86 -11.48
N LEU A 101 3.03 -10.18 -12.30
CA LEU A 101 3.19 -10.18 -13.75
C LEU A 101 4.48 -9.50 -14.21
N LEU A 102 4.93 -8.45 -13.54
CA LEU A 102 6.21 -7.79 -13.85
C LEU A 102 7.42 -8.70 -13.60
N TYR A 103 7.34 -9.60 -12.62
CA TYR A 103 8.45 -10.51 -12.28
C TYR A 103 8.34 -11.89 -12.95
N TYR A 104 7.13 -12.38 -13.16
CA TYR A 104 6.87 -13.78 -13.52
C TYR A 104 5.85 -13.94 -14.66
N GLY A 105 5.31 -12.83 -15.18
CA GLY A 105 4.36 -12.83 -16.29
C GLY A 105 5.06 -13.02 -17.64
N PRO A 106 4.29 -13.31 -18.69
CA PRO A 106 4.80 -13.34 -20.05
C PRO A 106 5.12 -11.92 -20.54
N GLU A 107 6.06 -11.81 -21.48
CA GLU A 107 6.59 -10.53 -21.97
C GLU A 107 5.48 -9.62 -22.55
N GLU A 108 4.47 -10.18 -23.22
CA GLU A 108 3.39 -9.38 -23.83
C GLU A 108 2.51 -8.66 -22.80
N LEU A 109 2.56 -9.07 -21.53
CA LEU A 109 1.83 -8.43 -20.44
C LEU A 109 2.68 -7.44 -19.65
N HIS A 110 3.99 -7.34 -19.91
CA HIS A 110 4.91 -6.55 -19.10
C HIS A 110 4.56 -5.05 -19.14
N GLU A 111 4.50 -4.45 -20.33
CA GLU A 111 4.21 -3.02 -20.52
C GLU A 111 2.85 -2.62 -19.92
N GLY A 112 1.81 -3.42 -20.17
CA GLY A 112 0.49 -3.19 -19.61
C GLY A 112 0.47 -3.30 -18.08
N SER A 113 1.17 -4.29 -17.53
CA SER A 113 1.27 -4.48 -16.08
C SER A 113 2.03 -3.33 -15.42
N GLU A 114 3.08 -2.84 -16.07
CA GLU A 114 3.88 -1.70 -15.59
C GLU A 114 3.03 -0.44 -15.51
N LEU A 115 2.36 -0.06 -16.61
CA LEU A 115 1.50 1.12 -16.65
C LEU A 115 0.38 1.05 -15.60
N ILE A 116 -0.29 -0.10 -15.48
CA ILE A 116 -1.34 -0.30 -14.48
C ILE A 116 -0.76 -0.21 -13.07
N HIS A 117 0.40 -0.81 -12.82
CA HIS A 117 1.06 -0.76 -11.50
C HIS A 117 1.39 0.68 -11.10
N TRP A 118 1.87 1.49 -12.04
CA TRP A 118 2.15 2.91 -11.81
C TRP A 118 0.91 3.71 -11.45
N ILE A 119 -0.12 3.67 -12.29
CA ILE A 119 -1.35 4.45 -12.11
C ILE A 119 -2.06 4.05 -10.82
N LEU A 120 -2.22 2.74 -10.60
CA LEU A 120 -2.91 2.25 -9.42
C LEU A 120 -2.09 2.42 -8.15
N GLY A 121 -0.75 2.42 -8.23
CA GLY A 121 0.13 2.66 -7.09
C GLY A 121 -0.03 4.07 -6.53
N LEU A 122 -0.04 5.07 -7.43
CA LEU A 122 -0.31 6.47 -7.08
C LEU A 122 -1.72 6.65 -6.51
N THR A 123 -2.71 6.05 -7.17
CA THR A 123 -4.12 6.10 -6.75
C THR A 123 -4.30 5.48 -5.36
N PHE A 124 -3.71 4.31 -5.14
CA PHE A 124 -3.72 3.61 -3.86
C PHE A 124 -3.14 4.48 -2.76
N PHE A 125 -1.97 5.09 -2.98
CA PHE A 125 -1.30 5.91 -1.97
C PHE A 125 -2.13 7.13 -1.58
N GLY A 126 -2.71 7.84 -2.55
CA GLY A 126 -3.60 8.98 -2.28
C GLY A 126 -4.80 8.58 -1.42
N ILE A 127 -5.46 7.48 -1.75
CA ILE A 127 -6.62 6.97 -1.01
C ILE A 127 -6.21 6.44 0.37
N PHE A 128 -5.01 5.85 0.49
CA PHE A 128 -4.45 5.39 1.75
C PHE A 128 -4.27 6.52 2.75
N ILE A 129 -3.66 7.63 2.32
CA ILE A 129 -3.48 8.81 3.15
C ILE A 129 -4.84 9.40 3.56
N TYR A 130 -5.77 9.52 2.60
CA TYR A 130 -7.14 9.96 2.88
C TYR A 130 -7.84 9.05 3.91
N HIS A 131 -7.79 7.73 3.74
CA HIS A 131 -8.38 6.77 4.67
C HIS A 131 -7.76 6.89 6.07
N ALA A 132 -6.42 6.99 6.16
CA ALA A 132 -5.69 7.09 7.41
C ALA A 132 -6.01 8.39 8.18
N ILE A 133 -6.10 9.53 7.48
CA ILE A 133 -6.42 10.84 8.05
C ILE A 133 -7.89 10.91 8.50
N ASN A 134 -8.84 10.47 7.66
CA ASN A 134 -10.25 10.46 8.06
C ASN A 134 -10.53 9.60 9.28
N ARG A 135 -9.78 8.50 9.45
CA ARG A 135 -9.85 7.70 10.67
C ARG A 135 -9.27 8.45 11.88
N ALA A 136 -8.27 9.30 11.69
CA ALA A 136 -7.67 10.09 12.77
C ALA A 136 -8.60 11.22 13.24
N LEU A 137 -9.24 11.93 12.30
CA LEU A 137 -10.13 13.07 12.58
C LEU A 137 -11.49 12.65 13.18
N ARG A 138 -11.95 11.42 12.92
CA ARG A 138 -13.24 10.90 13.41
C ARG A 138 -13.14 10.12 14.73
N LYS A 139 -12.00 10.21 15.43
CA LYS A 139 -11.82 9.67 16.78
C LYS A 139 -12.58 10.50 17.81
#